data_AF-A0A2V7T8M5-F1
#
_entry.id   AF-A0A2V7T8M5-F1
#
_cell.length_a   1.000
_cell.length_b   1.000
_cell.length_c   1.000
_cell.angle_alpha   90.00
_cell.angle_beta   90.00
_cell.angle_gamma   90.00
#
_symmetry.space_group_name_H-M   'P 1'
#
loop_
_entity.id
_entity.type
_entity.pdbx_description
1 polymer ?
#
loop_
_entity_poly.entity_id
_entity_poly.type
_entity_poly.pdbx_seq_one_letter_code
_entity_poly.pdbx_strand_id
1 'polypeptide(L)'
;AMLPAAVWAMLVAGFGEETVFRGYLFQWLGKLFGSAVGAKVGIVLLTSAIFALAHYPDQGLAGAEQATITGLVFGTVFAATGRIWIPMFGHAAFDLTALAMIYWNVESDVAHLIFK
;
A
#
# COMPACT_ATOMS: atom_id res chain seq x y z
N ALA A 1 21.02 8.65 14.11
CA ALA A 1 19.88 8.95 14.99
C ALA A 1 18.51 8.85 14.30
N MET A 2 18.40 8.99 12.95
CA MET A 2 17.11 8.98 12.25
C MET A 2 16.50 7.61 11.96
N LEU A 3 17.31 6.54 11.94
CA LEU A 3 16.84 5.20 11.57
C LEU A 3 15.71 4.67 12.47
N PRO A 4 15.76 4.78 13.82
CA PRO A 4 14.64 4.35 14.66
C PRO A 4 13.33 5.10 14.36
N ALA A 5 13.42 6.40 14.05
CA ALA A 5 12.25 7.20 13.69
C ALA A 5 11.68 6.80 12.32
N ALA A 6 12.55 6.51 11.34
CA ALA A 6 12.13 6.00 10.04
C ALA A 6 11.43 4.64 10.16
N VAL A 7 12.01 3.70 10.92
CA VAL A 7 11.39 2.39 11.19
C VAL A 7 10.02 2.55 11.84
N TRP A 8 9.91 3.43 12.84
CA TRP A 8 8.63 3.73 13.47
C TRP A 8 7.62 4.31 12.48
N ALA A 9 8.05 5.22 11.61
CA ALA A 9 7.19 5.81 10.58
C ALA A 9 6.66 4.75 9.61
N MET A 10 7.46 3.78 9.18
CA MET A 10 7.01 2.70 8.28
C MET A 10 5.92 1.81 8.94
N LEU A 11 6.06 1.54 10.23
CA LEU A 11 5.03 0.79 10.98
C LEU A 11 3.73 1.60 11.10
N VAL A 12 3.84 2.89 11.42
CA VAL A 12 2.67 3.76 11.57
C VAL A 12 1.99 4.01 10.22
N ALA A 13 2.75 4.19 9.15
CA ALA A 13 2.23 4.35 7.78
C ALA A 13 1.45 3.10 7.37
N GLY A 14 2.08 1.92 7.37
CA GLY A 14 1.41 0.68 6.99
C GLY A 14 0.14 0.38 7.80
N PHE A 15 0.13 0.64 9.11
CA PHE A 15 -1.09 0.43 9.92
C PHE A 15 -2.13 1.53 9.73
N GLY A 16 -1.70 2.79 9.70
CA GLY A 16 -2.57 3.96 9.59
C GLY A 16 -3.26 4.01 8.24
N GLU A 17 -2.51 3.82 7.16
CA GLU A 17 -3.03 3.84 5.80
C GLU A 17 -3.99 2.68 5.56
N GLU A 18 -3.67 1.45 5.99
CA GLU A 18 -4.61 0.33 5.86
C GLU A 18 -5.88 0.54 6.70
N THR A 19 -5.78 1.18 7.86
CA THR A 19 -6.96 1.56 8.66
C THR A 19 -7.87 2.51 7.89
N VAL A 20 -7.30 3.53 7.24
CA VAL A 20 -8.07 4.51 6.45
C VAL A 20 -8.64 3.88 5.19
N PHE A 21 -7.80 3.23 4.38
CA PHE A 21 -8.20 2.76 3.06
C PHE A 21 -9.01 1.46 3.12
N ARG A 22 -8.62 0.47 3.92
CA ARG A 22 -9.28 -0.85 3.98
C ARG A 22 -10.25 -0.94 5.16
N GLY A 23 -9.88 -0.40 6.31
CA GLY A 23 -10.73 -0.41 7.51
C GLY A 23 -11.94 0.51 7.40
N TYR A 24 -11.77 1.69 6.81
CA TYR A 24 -12.84 2.69 6.70
C TYR A 24 -13.38 2.82 5.28
N LEU A 25 -12.58 3.31 4.33
CA LEU A 25 -13.06 3.70 3.00
C LEU A 25 -13.62 2.50 2.21
N PHE A 26 -12.89 1.38 2.15
CA PHE A 26 -13.36 0.17 1.48
C PHE A 26 -14.68 -0.35 2.06
N GLN A 27 -14.79 -0.37 3.39
CA GLN A 27 -16.00 -0.83 4.08
C GLN A 27 -17.19 0.11 3.87
N TRP A 28 -16.93 1.42 3.89
CA TRP A 28 -17.95 2.43 3.60
C TRP A 28 -18.48 2.30 2.17
N LEU A 29 -17.58 2.17 1.18
CA LEU A 29 -17.96 1.94 -0.20
C LEU A 29 -18.68 0.58 -0.38
N GLY A 30 -18.28 -0.45 0.37
CA GLY A 30 -18.95 -1.75 0.37
C GLY A 30 -20.39 -1.68 0.91
N LYS A 31 -20.67 -0.79 1.87
CA LYS A 31 -22.04 -0.51 2.33
C LYS A 31 -22.86 0.24 1.27
N LEU A 32 -22.23 1.09 0.46
CA LEU A 32 -22.89 1.88 -0.57
C LEU A 32 -23.18 1.08 -1.85
N PHE A 33 -22.22 0.29 -2.31
CA PHE A 33 -22.28 -0.42 -3.59
C PHE A 33 -22.56 -1.93 -3.46
N GLY A 34 -22.58 -2.45 -2.23
CA GLY A 34 -22.82 -3.85 -1.93
C GLY A 34 -21.58 -4.74 -1.98
N SER A 35 -21.79 -6.04 -1.83
CA SER A 35 -20.73 -7.05 -1.65
C SER A 35 -20.47 -7.93 -2.87
N ALA A 36 -21.14 -7.66 -3.99
CA ALA A 36 -20.95 -8.39 -5.24
C ALA A 36 -19.50 -8.28 -5.73
N VAL A 37 -19.01 -9.30 -6.44
CA VAL A 37 -17.61 -9.34 -6.94
C VAL A 37 -17.29 -8.10 -7.79
N GLY A 38 -18.19 -7.70 -8.69
CA GLY A 38 -18.01 -6.50 -9.51
C GLY A 38 -17.90 -5.21 -8.68
N ALA A 39 -18.71 -5.07 -7.63
CA ALA A 39 -18.61 -3.93 -6.71
C ALA A 39 -17.26 -3.92 -5.99
N LYS A 40 -16.81 -5.08 -5.47
CA LYS A 40 -15.49 -5.19 -4.83
C LYS A 40 -14.34 -4.83 -5.77
N VAL A 41 -14.38 -5.28 -7.03
CA VAL A 41 -13.38 -4.90 -8.04
C VAL A 41 -13.36 -3.39 -8.25
N GLY A 42 -14.54 -2.77 -8.43
CA GLY A 42 -14.66 -1.31 -8.55
C GLY A 42 -14.10 -0.56 -7.34
N ILE A 43 -14.36 -1.05 -6.12
CA ILE A 43 -13.84 -0.47 -4.89
C ILE A 43 -12.32 -0.61 -4.81
N VAL A 44 -11.74 -1.77 -5.15
CA VAL A 44 -10.28 -1.96 -5.21
C VAL A 44 -9.66 -0.94 -6.16
N LEU A 45 -10.18 -0.82 -7.39
CA LEU A 45 -9.66 0.12 -8.38
C LEU A 45 -9.76 1.58 -7.90
N LEU A 46 -10.91 1.97 -7.36
CA LEU A 46 -11.14 3.32 -6.87
C LEU A 46 -10.21 3.69 -5.71
N THR A 47 -10.15 2.82 -4.68
CA THR A 47 -9.30 3.06 -3.51
C THR A 47 -7.82 3.06 -3.88
N SER A 48 -7.39 2.24 -4.84
CA SER A 48 -6.00 2.24 -5.35
C SER A 48 -5.66 3.53 -6.08
N ALA A 49 -6.58 4.05 -6.90
CA ALA A 49 -6.39 5.32 -7.60
C ALA A 49 -6.30 6.49 -6.61
N ILE A 50 -7.16 6.53 -5.60
CA ILE A 50 -7.11 7.58 -4.55
C ILE A 50 -5.79 7.48 -3.77
N PHE A 51 -5.35 6.27 -3.43
CA PHE A 51 -4.11 6.02 -2.72
C PHE A 51 -2.89 6.51 -3.53
N ALA A 52 -2.84 6.19 -4.82
CA ALA A 52 -1.79 6.67 -5.73
C ALA A 52 -1.77 8.19 -5.87
N LEU A 53 -2.95 8.82 -6.00
CA LEU A 53 -3.06 10.28 -6.05
C LEU A 53 -2.59 10.95 -4.76
N ALA A 54 -2.81 10.32 -3.60
CA ALA A 54 -2.32 10.83 -2.32
C ALA A 54 -0.79 10.78 -2.21
N HIS A 55 -0.14 9.85 -2.91
CA HIS A 55 1.32 9.68 -2.89
C HIS A 55 2.05 10.58 -3.90
N TYR A 56 1.36 11.02 -4.95
CA TYR A 56 1.97 11.80 -6.03
C TYR A 56 2.66 13.11 -5.60
N PRO A 57 2.10 13.95 -4.70
CA PRO A 57 2.71 15.24 -4.34
C PRO A 57 4.10 15.09 -3.71
N ASP A 58 4.29 14.07 -2.87
CA ASP A 58 5.51 13.89 -2.08
C ASP A 58 6.50 12.91 -2.72
N GLN A 59 6.01 11.96 -3.54
CA GLN A 59 6.82 10.88 -4.11
C GLN A 59 6.90 10.90 -5.65
N GLY A 60 6.22 11.84 -6.29
CA GLY A 60 6.17 11.99 -7.75
C GLY A 60 5.53 10.80 -8.46
N LEU A 61 5.83 10.67 -9.76
CA LEU A 61 5.23 9.63 -10.61
C LEU A 61 5.63 8.22 -10.17
N ALA A 62 6.91 8.00 -9.85
CA ALA A 62 7.40 6.69 -9.41
C ALA A 62 6.71 6.21 -8.12
N GLY A 63 6.53 7.11 -7.15
CA GLY A 63 5.78 6.78 -5.94
C GLY A 63 4.29 6.53 -6.19
N ALA A 64 3.66 7.31 -7.07
CA ALA A 64 2.27 7.06 -7.47
C ALA A 64 2.09 5.71 -8.21
N GLU A 65 3.05 5.31 -9.03
CA GLU A 65 3.06 4.00 -9.69
C GLU A 65 3.19 2.86 -8.66
N GLN A 66 4.16 2.96 -7.76
CA GLN A 66 4.34 2.02 -6.64
C GLN A 66 3.06 1.91 -5.79
N ALA A 67 2.49 3.05 -5.39
CA ALA A 67 1.25 3.15 -4.63
C ALA A 67 0.05 2.56 -5.39
N THR A 68 -0.01 2.70 -6.70
CA THR A 68 -1.04 2.03 -7.52
C THR A 68 -0.92 0.52 -7.39
N ILE A 69 0.29 -0.03 -7.52
CA ILE A 69 0.54 -1.48 -7.45
C ILE A 69 0.23 -2.01 -6.04
N THR A 70 0.78 -1.40 -4.99
CA THR A 70 0.50 -1.82 -3.60
C THR A 70 -0.98 -1.63 -3.24
N GLY A 71 -1.59 -0.55 -3.71
CA GLY A 71 -3.02 -0.28 -3.67
C GLY A 71 -3.85 -1.47 -4.18
N LEU A 72 -3.55 -1.91 -5.39
CA LEU A 72 -4.22 -3.01 -6.06
C LEU A 72 -4.00 -4.34 -5.32
N VAL A 73 -2.77 -4.63 -4.93
CA VAL A 73 -2.41 -5.87 -4.22
C VAL A 73 -3.10 -5.95 -2.87
N PHE A 74 -2.90 -4.97 -1.99
CA PHE A 74 -3.46 -5.00 -0.64
C PHE A 74 -4.99 -4.80 -0.64
N GLY A 75 -5.52 -4.02 -1.57
CA GLY A 75 -6.95 -3.91 -1.82
C GLY A 75 -7.56 -5.26 -2.19
N THR A 76 -6.92 -6.00 -3.09
CA THR A 76 -7.37 -7.34 -3.51
C THR A 76 -7.26 -8.35 -2.37
N VAL A 77 -6.14 -8.36 -1.64
CA VAL A 77 -5.95 -9.22 -0.46
C VAL A 77 -7.05 -8.97 0.56
N PHE A 78 -7.36 -7.71 0.86
CA PHE A 78 -8.46 -7.38 1.76
C PHE A 78 -9.82 -7.82 1.21
N ALA A 79 -10.11 -7.55 -0.06
CA ALA A 79 -11.38 -7.93 -0.70
C ALA A 79 -11.63 -9.44 -0.68
N ALA A 80 -10.57 -10.24 -0.80
CA ALA A 80 -10.59 -11.70 -0.79
C ALA A 80 -10.65 -12.29 0.63
N THR A 81 -9.93 -11.71 1.58
CA THR A 81 -9.77 -12.29 2.92
C THR A 81 -10.71 -11.69 3.96
N GLY A 82 -11.15 -10.45 3.78
CA GLY A 82 -11.88 -9.67 4.79
C GLY A 82 -11.08 -9.36 6.05
N ARG A 83 -9.75 -9.59 6.04
CA ARG A 83 -8.88 -9.49 7.21
C ARG A 83 -7.92 -8.33 7.04
N ILE A 84 -8.08 -7.28 7.84
CA ILE A 84 -7.26 -6.07 7.75
C ILE A 84 -5.82 -6.25 8.25
N TRP A 85 -5.59 -7.18 9.18
CA TRP A 85 -4.25 -7.41 9.72
C TRP A 85 -3.27 -7.94 8.66
N ILE A 86 -3.77 -8.66 7.64
CA ILE A 86 -2.93 -9.20 6.56
C ILE A 86 -2.28 -8.05 5.75
N PRO A 87 -3.04 -7.11 5.14
CA PRO A 87 -2.43 -5.98 4.46
C PRO A 87 -1.68 -5.05 5.43
N MET A 88 -2.07 -4.91 6.70
CA MET A 88 -1.29 -4.09 7.66
C MET A 88 0.15 -4.59 7.83
N PHE A 89 0.33 -5.88 8.09
CA PHE A 89 1.67 -6.45 8.20
C PHE A 89 2.38 -6.51 6.85
N GLY A 90 1.65 -6.77 5.76
CA GLY A 90 2.21 -6.74 4.41
C GLY A 90 2.75 -5.37 4.01
N HIS A 91 2.00 -4.31 4.30
CA HIS A 91 2.37 -2.93 4.00
C HIS A 91 3.57 -2.48 4.86
N ALA A 92 3.50 -2.69 6.17
CA ALA A 92 4.63 -2.38 7.05
C ALA A 92 5.92 -3.15 6.64
N ALA A 93 5.80 -4.41 6.22
CA ALA A 93 6.93 -5.17 5.72
C ALA A 93 7.46 -4.65 4.38
N PHE A 94 6.59 -4.23 3.48
CA PHE A 94 6.95 -3.59 2.21
C PHE A 94 7.75 -2.30 2.45
N ASP A 95 7.24 -1.42 3.31
CA ASP A 95 7.87 -0.15 3.66
C ASP A 95 9.24 -0.35 4.33
N LEU A 96 9.33 -1.29 5.28
CA LEU A 96 10.59 -1.64 5.93
C LEU A 96 11.60 -2.23 4.94
N THR A 97 11.14 -2.99 3.94
CA THR A 97 12.00 -3.53 2.87
C THR A 97 12.51 -2.41 1.98
N ALA A 98 11.66 -1.47 1.58
CA ALA A 98 12.06 -0.30 0.81
C ALA A 98 13.09 0.55 1.58
N LEU A 99 12.81 0.84 2.86
CA LEU A 99 13.75 1.54 3.75
C LEU A 99 15.10 0.81 3.84
N ALA A 100 15.08 -0.52 3.97
CA ALA A 100 16.29 -1.33 4.07
C ALA A 100 17.12 -1.28 2.77
N MET A 101 16.48 -1.38 1.60
CA MET A 101 17.15 -1.28 0.30
C MET A 101 17.83 0.07 0.12
N ILE A 102 17.15 1.16 0.51
CA ILE A 102 17.70 2.52 0.48
C ILE A 102 18.85 2.64 1.48
N TYR A 103 18.66 2.17 2.72
CA TYR A 103 19.66 2.30 3.79
C TYR A 103 20.98 1.58 3.47
N TRP A 104 20.91 0.40 2.86
CA TRP A 104 22.10 -0.34 2.42
C TRP A 104 22.58 0.01 1.01
N ASN A 105 21.88 0.92 0.32
CA ASN A 105 22.20 1.35 -1.04
C ASN A 105 22.30 0.18 -2.05
N VAL A 106 21.35 -0.75 -1.99
CA VAL A 106 21.29 -1.95 -2.84
C VAL A 106 20.16 -1.90 -3.87
N GLU A 107 19.45 -0.78 -3.98
CA GLU A 107 18.29 -0.64 -4.88
C GLU A 107 18.64 -0.93 -6.35
N SER A 108 19.74 -0.36 -6.86
CA SER A 108 20.17 -0.59 -8.24
C SER A 108 20.59 -2.03 -8.50
N ASP A 109 21.27 -2.66 -7.53
CA ASP A 109 21.67 -4.07 -7.64
C ASP A 109 20.43 -4.98 -7.71
N VAL A 110 19.44 -4.73 -6.83
CA VAL A 110 18.17 -5.46 -6.85
C VAL A 110 17.41 -5.22 -8.15
N ALA A 111 17.37 -3.99 -8.65
CA ALA A 111 16.71 -3.67 -9.90
C ALA A 111 17.34 -4.44 -11.07
N HIS A 112 18.68 -4.47 -11.17
CA HIS A 112 19.38 -5.17 -12.26
C HIS A 112 19.30 -6.70 -12.21
N LEU A 113 18.93 -7.28 -11.06
CA LEU A 113 18.62 -8.72 -10.98
C LEU A 113 17.34 -9.06 -11.75
N ILE A 114 16.40 -8.11 -11.88
CA ILE A 114 15.08 -8.31 -12.50
C ILE A 114 15.02 -7.66 -13.89
N PHE A 115 15.48 -6.42 -13.99
CA PHE A 115 15.47 -5.60 -15.20
C PHE A 115 16.89 -5.56 -15.79
N LYS A 116 17.12 -6.28 -16.88
CA LYS A 116 18.40 -6.26 -17.61
C LYS A 116 18.51 -5.08 -18.56
#